data_AF-A0A2T9YP19-F1
#
_entry.id   AF-A0A2T9YP19-F1
#
_cell.length_a   1.000
_cell.length_b   1.000
_cell.length_c   1.000
_cell.angle_alpha   90.00
_cell.angle_beta   90.00
_cell.angle_gamma   90.00
#
_symmetry.space_group_name_H-M   'P 1'
#
loop_
_entity.id
_entity.type
_entity.pdbx_description
1 polymer ?
#
loop_
_entity_poly.entity_id
_entity_poly.type
_entity_poly.pdbx_seq_one_letter_code
_entity_poly.pdbx_strand_id
1 'polypeptide(L)'
;MDINERRINILLRNINIARYGNEGDVSGVADILLYISGFNADHGYRTTFENPISGSSRPDIRIEVYEDLSQAGEQLLPVLVIELKRRQSVRNTRDEHNNQLFRYMRSGNFPHGILMYANEAYFYVNDNDNIEQEKNSQFDNIAASYQEIIDRLVRIRILYQKEL
;
A
#
# COMPACT_ATOMS: atom_id res chain seq x y z
N MET A 1 -25.13 -1.11 13.44
CA MET A 1 -23.99 -1.52 12.59
C MET A 1 -22.91 -0.49 12.83
N ASP A 2 -21.80 -0.93 13.39
CA ASP A 2 -20.62 -0.09 13.62
C ASP A 2 -20.11 0.44 12.28
N ILE A 3 -19.56 1.66 12.25
CA ILE A 3 -18.98 2.26 11.04
C ILE A 3 -17.85 1.38 10.50
N ASN A 4 -17.14 0.68 11.39
CA ASN A 4 -16.10 -0.27 11.02
C ASN A 4 -16.66 -1.55 10.40
N GLU A 5 -17.72 -2.13 10.96
CA GLU A 5 -18.42 -3.29 10.36
C GLU A 5 -18.93 -2.98 8.95
N ARG A 6 -19.49 -1.78 8.73
CA ARG A 6 -19.95 -1.37 7.40
C ARG A 6 -18.79 -1.27 6.40
N ARG A 7 -17.66 -0.69 6.81
CA ARG A 7 -16.46 -0.55 5.97
C ARG A 7 -15.86 -1.90 5.61
N ILE A 8 -15.75 -2.82 6.59
CA ILE A 8 -15.29 -4.20 6.36
C ILE A 8 -16.20 -4.94 5.38
N ASN A 9 -17.52 -4.81 5.52
CA ASN A 9 -18.46 -5.42 4.58
C ASN A 9 -18.33 -4.87 3.15
N ILE A 10 -18.07 -3.56 3.00
CA ILE A 10 -17.83 -2.93 1.69
C ILE A 10 -16.49 -3.42 1.11
N LEU A 11 -15.43 -3.53 1.92
CA LEU A 11 -14.15 -4.09 1.51
C LEU A 11 -14.32 -5.51 0.95
N LEU A 12 -14.99 -6.39 1.69
CA LEU A 12 -15.22 -7.77 1.27
C LEU A 12 -16.00 -7.88 -0.05
N ARG A 13 -16.98 -6.99 -0.27
CA ARG A 13 -17.71 -6.91 -1.55
C ARG A 13 -16.80 -6.46 -2.69
N ASN A 14 -15.97 -5.45 -2.48
CA ASN A 14 -15.03 -4.95 -3.49
C ASN A 14 -13.98 -6.01 -3.84
N ILE A 15 -13.43 -6.73 -2.86
CA ILE A 15 -12.51 -7.85 -3.10
C ILE A 15 -13.17 -8.90 -4.00
N ASN A 16 -14.41 -9.30 -3.70
CA ASN A 16 -15.11 -10.29 -4.51
C ASN A 16 -15.35 -9.85 -5.96
N ILE A 17 -15.57 -8.55 -6.19
CA ILE A 17 -15.67 -7.98 -7.55
C ILE A 17 -14.29 -7.96 -8.21
N ALA A 18 -13.28 -7.41 -7.54
CA ALA A 18 -11.93 -7.20 -8.08
C ALA A 18 -11.23 -8.50 -8.49
N ARG A 19 -11.52 -9.63 -7.83
CA ARG A 19 -10.96 -10.95 -8.18
C ARG A 19 -11.27 -11.38 -9.62
N TYR A 20 -12.39 -10.91 -10.18
CA TYR A 20 -12.79 -11.18 -11.57
C TYR A 20 -12.68 -9.93 -12.46
N GLY A 21 -12.51 -8.77 -11.83
CA GLY A 21 -12.45 -7.45 -12.42
C GLY A 21 -11.13 -7.12 -13.11
N ASN A 22 -10.86 -5.83 -13.28
CA ASN A 22 -9.63 -5.26 -13.84
C ASN A 22 -8.73 -4.67 -12.72
N GLU A 23 -7.60 -4.08 -13.10
CA GLU A 23 -6.66 -3.47 -12.14
C GLU A 23 -7.27 -2.25 -11.41
N GLY A 24 -8.15 -1.50 -12.07
CA GLY A 24 -8.91 -0.41 -11.46
C GLY A 24 -9.81 -0.88 -10.31
N ASP A 25 -10.36 -2.10 -10.39
CA ASP A 25 -11.11 -2.67 -9.28
C ASP A 25 -10.20 -3.00 -8.06
N VAL A 26 -8.93 -3.36 -8.30
CA VAL A 26 -7.93 -3.54 -7.24
C VAL A 26 -7.58 -2.20 -6.59
N SER A 27 -7.55 -1.11 -7.36
CA SER A 27 -7.38 0.25 -6.82
C SER A 27 -8.47 0.62 -5.82
N GLY A 28 -9.73 0.25 -6.10
CA GLY A 28 -10.84 0.43 -5.15
C GLY A 28 -10.66 -0.38 -3.85
N VAL A 29 -10.09 -1.59 -3.93
CA VAL A 29 -9.74 -2.37 -2.73
C VAL A 29 -8.64 -1.67 -1.93
N ALA A 30 -7.58 -1.20 -2.59
CA ALA A 30 -6.48 -0.50 -1.96
C ALA A 30 -6.94 0.78 -1.25
N ASP A 31 -7.78 1.60 -1.89
CA ASP A 31 -8.32 2.83 -1.32
C ASP A 31 -9.08 2.58 -0.01
N ILE A 32 -9.95 1.55 0.02
CA ILE A 32 -10.69 1.17 1.23
C ILE A 32 -9.75 0.69 2.34
N LEU A 33 -8.74 -0.13 2.00
CA LEU A 33 -7.76 -0.62 2.97
C LEU A 33 -6.95 0.51 3.59
N LEU A 34 -6.48 1.46 2.77
CA LEU A 34 -5.74 2.63 3.21
C LEU A 34 -6.60 3.50 4.13
N TYR A 35 -7.85 3.73 3.74
CA TYR A 35 -8.77 4.52 4.53
C TYR A 35 -9.06 3.88 5.90
N ILE A 36 -9.33 2.56 5.95
CA ILE A 36 -9.56 1.83 7.21
C ILE A 36 -8.31 1.85 8.10
N SER A 37 -7.13 1.72 7.50
CA SER A 37 -5.85 1.71 8.22
C SER A 37 -5.40 3.11 8.65
N GLY A 38 -6.10 4.16 8.21
CA GLY A 38 -5.85 5.55 8.56
C GLY A 38 -4.74 6.23 7.74
N PHE A 39 -4.43 5.73 6.54
CA PHE A 39 -3.61 6.45 5.56
C PHE A 39 -4.50 7.44 4.78
N ASN A 40 -4.97 8.47 5.47
CA ASN A 40 -5.84 9.49 4.94
C ASN A 40 -5.55 10.86 5.55
N ALA A 41 -6.18 11.90 5.02
CA ALA A 41 -5.96 13.29 5.42
C ALA A 41 -6.28 13.54 6.90
N ASP A 42 -7.24 12.80 7.49
CA ASP A 42 -7.59 12.92 8.90
C ASP A 42 -6.43 12.54 9.84
N HIS A 43 -5.43 11.81 9.32
CA HIS A 43 -4.25 11.39 10.06
C HIS A 43 -2.95 12.00 9.50
N GLY A 44 -3.04 13.06 8.69
CA GLY A 44 -1.87 13.77 8.15
C GLY A 44 -1.16 13.07 6.98
N TYR A 45 -1.83 12.13 6.31
CA TYR A 45 -1.27 11.47 5.13
C TYR A 45 -1.87 12.00 3.83
N ARG A 46 -1.01 12.15 2.83
CA ARG A 46 -1.37 12.41 1.44
C ARG A 46 -1.26 11.12 0.65
N THR A 47 -2.39 10.66 0.10
CA THR A 47 -2.43 9.54 -0.85
C THR A 47 -2.60 10.11 -2.26
N THR A 48 -1.72 9.72 -3.17
CA THR A 48 -1.79 10.10 -4.60
C THR A 48 -1.85 8.87 -5.48
N PHE A 49 -2.65 8.93 -6.53
CA PHE A 49 -2.83 7.86 -7.50
C PHE A 49 -2.19 8.27 -8.82
N GLU A 50 -1.48 7.34 -9.46
CA GLU A 50 -0.92 7.53 -10.81
C GLU A 50 -0.11 8.84 -10.91
N ASN A 51 0.72 9.11 -9.90
CA ASN A 51 1.50 10.34 -9.84
C ASN A 51 2.98 10.04 -10.12
N PRO A 52 3.59 10.60 -11.18
CA PRO A 52 4.99 10.30 -11.54
C PRO A 52 5.98 10.67 -10.44
N ILE A 53 6.95 9.79 -10.20
CA ILE A 53 8.16 10.11 -9.43
C ILE A 53 9.18 10.70 -10.42
N SER A 54 9.84 11.78 -10.05
CA SER A 54 10.86 12.40 -10.92
C SER A 54 11.93 11.38 -11.32
N GLY A 55 12.17 11.24 -12.63
CA GLY A 55 13.16 10.28 -13.16
C GLY A 55 12.73 8.81 -13.13
N SER A 56 11.46 8.50 -12.84
CA SER A 56 10.94 7.13 -12.84
C SER A 56 9.58 7.03 -13.54
N SER A 57 9.13 5.79 -13.74
CA SER A 57 7.76 5.54 -14.20
C SER A 57 6.75 5.87 -13.09
N ARG A 58 5.47 5.81 -13.43
CA ARG A 58 4.36 6.23 -12.58
C ARG A 58 3.89 5.05 -11.72
N PRO A 59 4.08 5.08 -10.38
CA PRO A 59 3.48 4.09 -9.50
C PRO A 59 1.96 4.27 -9.42
N ASP A 60 1.26 3.19 -9.11
CA ASP A 60 -0.20 3.21 -9.00
C ASP A 60 -0.68 4.04 -7.81
N ILE A 61 -0.04 3.86 -6.63
CA ILE A 61 -0.36 4.63 -5.42
C ILE A 61 0.91 5.02 -4.67
N ARG A 62 0.97 6.25 -4.19
CA ARG A 62 2.01 6.73 -3.27
C ARG A 62 1.37 7.37 -2.04
N ILE A 63 1.96 7.11 -0.89
CA ILE A 63 1.53 7.63 0.40
C ILE A 63 2.70 8.36 1.03
N GLU A 64 2.44 9.60 1.39
CA GLU A 64 3.40 10.53 1.98
C GLU A 64 2.77 11.11 3.25
N VAL A 65 3.59 11.50 4.21
CA VAL A 65 3.14 12.20 5.43
C VAL A 65 3.64 13.64 5.40
N TYR A 66 2.80 14.56 5.89
CA TYR A 66 3.22 15.94 6.09
C TYR A 66 4.14 16.01 7.30
N GLU A 67 5.38 16.44 7.10
CA GLU A 67 6.32 16.76 8.17
C GLU A 67 6.34 18.28 8.37
N ASP A 68 6.03 18.72 9.59
CA ASP A 68 6.18 20.13 9.98
C ASP A 68 7.64 20.41 10.34
N LEU A 69 8.43 20.71 9.31
CA LEU A 69 9.75 21.27 9.52
C LEU A 69 9.56 22.73 9.91
N SER A 70 9.49 22.97 11.22
CA SER A 70 9.27 24.24 11.91
C SER A 70 10.04 25.48 11.42
N GLN A 71 10.95 25.35 10.45
CA GLN A 71 11.70 26.45 9.82
C GLN A 71 11.86 26.38 8.29
N ALA A 72 11.38 25.34 7.60
CA ALA A 72 11.64 25.14 6.15
C ALA A 72 10.38 25.04 5.26
N GLY A 73 9.18 25.02 5.85
CA GLY A 73 7.91 24.80 5.15
C GLY A 73 7.46 23.34 5.22
N GLU A 74 6.27 23.05 4.68
CA GLU A 74 5.72 21.69 4.65
C GLU A 74 6.53 20.81 3.68
N GLN A 75 7.18 19.78 4.21
CA GLN A 75 7.82 18.73 3.41
C GLN A 75 6.96 17.47 3.44
N LEU A 76 6.88 16.78 2.30
CA LEU A 76 6.26 15.46 2.22
C LEU A 76 7.34 14.40 2.37
N LEU A 77 7.22 13.59 3.40
CA LEU A 77 8.09 12.43 3.59
C LEU A 77 7.47 11.18 2.94
N PRO A 78 8.21 10.44 2.11
CA PRO A 78 7.73 9.20 1.52
C PRO A 78 7.55 8.12 2.59
N VAL A 79 6.38 7.48 2.61
CA VAL A 79 6.04 6.44 3.61
C VAL A 79 5.90 5.09 2.93
N LEU A 80 5.01 5.00 1.93
CA LEU A 80 4.63 3.74 1.31
C LEU A 80 4.32 3.96 -0.18
N VAL A 81 4.78 3.04 -1.02
CA VAL A 81 4.39 2.96 -2.43
C VAL A 81 3.70 1.62 -2.70
N ILE A 82 2.65 1.63 -3.51
CA ILE A 82 1.89 0.43 -3.84
C ILE A 82 1.86 0.26 -5.35
N GLU A 83 2.19 -0.95 -5.78
CA GLU A 83 1.97 -1.45 -7.13
C GLU A 83 0.77 -2.39 -7.13
N LEU A 84 -0.20 -2.13 -7.99
CA LEU A 84 -1.43 -2.89 -8.14
C LEU A 84 -1.34 -3.79 -9.35
N LYS A 85 -1.80 -5.03 -9.22
CA LYS A 85 -1.84 -5.98 -10.33
C LYS A 85 -3.16 -6.75 -10.32
N ARG A 86 -3.74 -6.90 -11.52
CA ARG A 86 -5.05 -7.54 -11.69
C ARG A 86 -5.11 -9.00 -11.23
N ARG A 87 -4.14 -9.84 -11.58
CA ARG A 87 -4.20 -11.30 -11.36
C ARG A 87 -2.95 -11.81 -10.68
N GLN A 88 -3.15 -12.68 -9.68
CA GLN A 88 -2.07 -13.47 -9.06
C GLN A 88 -1.23 -14.10 -10.16
N SER A 89 0.05 -13.71 -10.18
CA SER A 89 0.90 -13.99 -11.32
C SER A 89 1.78 -15.21 -11.04
N VAL A 90 1.96 -16.08 -12.03
CA VAL A 90 2.97 -17.16 -12.01
C VAL A 90 4.34 -16.57 -11.67
N ARG A 91 5.20 -17.33 -10.99
CA ARG A 91 6.44 -16.85 -10.34
C ARG A 91 7.24 -15.81 -11.16
N ASN A 92 7.51 -16.08 -12.44
CA ASN A 92 8.30 -15.20 -13.30
C ASN A 92 7.70 -13.79 -13.46
N THR A 93 6.37 -13.72 -13.61
CA THR A 93 5.65 -12.45 -13.74
C THR A 93 5.61 -11.68 -12.42
N ARG A 94 5.64 -12.38 -11.27
CA ARG A 94 5.75 -11.72 -9.96
C ARG A 94 7.12 -11.05 -9.79
N ASP A 95 8.18 -11.69 -10.27
CA ASP A 95 9.53 -11.12 -10.20
C ASP A 95 9.62 -9.84 -11.06
N GLU A 96 8.94 -9.79 -12.20
CA GLU A 96 8.80 -8.56 -13.02
C GLU A 96 8.04 -7.47 -12.26
N HIS A 97 6.91 -7.79 -11.63
CA HIS A 97 6.13 -6.84 -10.83
C HIS A 97 6.92 -6.32 -9.62
N ASN A 98 7.67 -7.20 -8.96
CA ASN A 98 8.57 -6.82 -7.87
C ASN A 98 9.66 -5.86 -8.35
N ASN A 99 10.28 -6.13 -9.49
CA ASN A 99 11.28 -5.23 -10.07
C ASN A 99 10.71 -3.85 -10.37
N GLN A 100 9.44 -3.76 -10.80
CA GLN A 100 8.76 -2.50 -11.00
C GLN A 100 8.57 -1.76 -9.67
N LEU A 101 8.01 -2.42 -8.65
CA LEU A 101 7.85 -1.86 -7.30
C LEU A 101 9.18 -1.39 -6.70
N PHE A 102 10.23 -2.19 -6.82
CA PHE A 102 11.56 -1.89 -6.27
C PHE A 102 12.19 -0.66 -6.90
N ARG A 103 11.93 -0.41 -8.20
CA ARG A 103 12.35 0.84 -8.84
C ARG A 103 11.66 2.04 -8.22
N TYR A 104 10.37 1.93 -7.88
CA TYR A 104 9.66 3.01 -7.19
C TYR A 104 10.19 3.24 -5.78
N MET A 105 10.42 2.16 -5.02
CA MET A 105 10.98 2.25 -3.68
C MET A 105 12.32 3.00 -3.67
N ARG A 106 13.21 2.70 -4.61
CA ARG A 106 14.51 3.38 -4.73
C ARG A 106 14.39 4.80 -5.25
N SER A 107 13.67 5.01 -6.36
CA SER A 107 13.60 6.34 -7.00
C SER A 107 12.83 7.37 -6.17
N GLY A 108 11.83 6.93 -5.40
CA GLY A 108 11.05 7.79 -4.51
C GLY A 108 11.51 7.78 -3.06
N ASN A 109 12.60 7.07 -2.74
CA ASN A 109 13.06 6.84 -1.36
C ASN A 109 11.94 6.32 -0.44
N PHE A 110 11.06 5.45 -0.95
CA PHE A 110 10.01 4.86 -0.13
C PHE A 110 10.58 3.71 0.73
N PRO A 111 10.45 3.80 2.06
CA PRO A 111 10.93 2.78 2.99
C PRO A 111 10.04 1.53 2.99
N HIS A 112 8.76 1.67 2.60
CA HIS A 112 7.83 0.56 2.47
C HIS A 112 7.26 0.44 1.06
N GLY A 113 7.03 -0.80 0.64
CA GLY A 113 6.45 -1.14 -0.65
C GLY A 113 5.44 -2.25 -0.52
N ILE A 114 4.33 -2.17 -1.27
CA ILE A 114 3.35 -3.24 -1.35
C ILE A 114 3.12 -3.61 -2.81
N LEU A 115 3.24 -4.90 -3.13
CA LEU A 115 2.70 -5.46 -4.36
C LEU A 115 1.33 -6.07 -4.04
N MET A 116 0.27 -5.44 -4.53
CA MET A 116 -1.11 -5.78 -4.19
C MET A 116 -1.85 -6.38 -5.37
N TYR A 117 -2.58 -7.45 -5.10
CA TYR A 117 -3.58 -8.05 -5.96
C TYR A 117 -4.94 -7.99 -5.26
N ALA A 118 -6.01 -8.39 -5.94
CA ALA A 118 -7.36 -8.35 -5.36
C ALA A 118 -7.51 -9.12 -4.03
N ASN A 119 -6.78 -10.22 -3.85
CA ASN A 119 -6.94 -11.15 -2.72
C ASN A 119 -5.63 -11.48 -1.99
N GLU A 120 -4.52 -10.84 -2.36
CA GLU A 120 -3.21 -11.06 -1.75
C GLU A 120 -2.39 -9.77 -1.82
N ALA A 121 -1.49 -9.59 -0.86
CA ALA A 121 -0.53 -8.50 -0.86
C ALA A 121 0.81 -9.01 -0.36
N TYR A 122 1.89 -8.50 -0.94
CA TYR A 122 3.26 -8.77 -0.53
C TYR A 122 3.87 -7.48 -0.02
N PHE A 123 4.41 -7.53 1.20
CA PHE A 123 4.97 -6.37 1.88
C PHE A 123 6.50 -6.41 1.80
N TYR A 124 7.09 -5.25 1.53
CA TYR A 124 8.53 -5.08 1.37
C TYR A 124 9.01 -3.90 2.22
N VAL A 125 10.21 -4.04 2.75
CA VAL A 125 10.94 -2.98 3.46
C VAL A 125 12.21 -2.68 2.67
N ASN A 126 12.51 -1.39 2.50
CA ASN A 126 13.74 -0.90 1.89
C ASN A 126 14.64 -0.31 2.98
N ASP A 127 15.68 -1.05 3.35
CA ASP A 127 16.72 -0.58 4.27
C ASP A 127 17.99 -0.30 3.47
N ASN A 128 18.28 0.98 3.21
CA ASN A 128 19.48 1.42 2.49
C ASN A 128 19.70 0.69 1.14
N ASP A 129 18.66 0.68 0.29
CA ASP A 129 18.59 -0.02 -1.01
C ASP A 129 18.61 -1.55 -0.97
N ASN A 130 18.70 -2.15 0.23
CA ASN A 130 18.45 -3.56 0.46
C ASN A 130 16.94 -3.78 0.68
N ILE A 131 16.26 -4.31 -0.34
CA ILE A 131 14.82 -4.54 -0.30
C ILE A 131 14.54 -6.00 0.06
N GLU A 132 13.86 -6.20 1.17
CA GLU A 132 13.49 -7.52 1.67
C GLU A 132 11.97 -7.67 1.78
N GLN A 133 11.47 -8.85 1.43
CA GLN A 133 10.07 -9.18 1.65
C GLN A 133 9.86 -9.51 3.13
N GLU A 134 8.88 -8.88 3.75
CA GLU A 134 8.45 -9.29 5.09
C GLU A 134 7.89 -10.72 5.05
N LYS A 135 8.10 -11.51 6.11
CA LYS A 135 7.57 -12.88 6.19
C LYS A 135 6.06 -12.87 5.94
N ASN A 136 5.61 -13.57 4.91
CA ASN A 136 4.19 -13.77 4.64
C ASN A 136 3.59 -14.73 5.68
N SER A 137 2.39 -14.41 6.13
CA SER A 137 1.49 -15.40 6.70
C SER A 137 0.75 -16.08 5.53
N GLN A 138 0.78 -17.41 5.45
CA GLN A 138 -0.07 -18.15 4.52
C GLN A 138 -1.50 -18.18 5.08
N PHE A 139 -2.50 -17.87 4.26
CA PHE A 139 -3.90 -17.88 4.70
C PHE A 139 -4.79 -18.73 3.81
N ASP A 140 -5.66 -19.48 4.48
CA ASP A 140 -6.62 -20.39 3.84
C ASP A 140 -7.93 -19.68 3.46
N ASN A 141 -8.18 -18.45 3.92
CA ASN A 141 -9.39 -17.70 3.56
C ASN A 141 -9.17 -16.18 3.44
N ILE A 142 -9.97 -15.54 2.59
CA ILE A 142 -9.89 -14.11 2.24
C ILE A 142 -10.05 -13.21 3.46
N ALA A 143 -10.85 -13.63 4.45
CA ALA A 143 -11.18 -12.80 5.58
C ALA A 143 -10.00 -12.61 6.54
N ALA A 144 -9.27 -13.69 6.82
CA ALA A 144 -8.04 -13.64 7.60
C ALA A 144 -6.96 -12.83 6.88
N SER A 145 -6.88 -12.94 5.54
CA SER A 145 -5.90 -12.21 4.74
C SER A 145 -6.05 -10.69 4.86
N TYR A 146 -7.28 -10.14 4.83
CA TYR A 146 -7.44 -8.68 4.84
C TYR A 146 -7.21 -8.07 6.22
N GLN A 147 -7.55 -8.78 7.32
CA GLN A 147 -7.28 -8.28 8.67
C GLN A 147 -5.77 -8.16 8.90
N GLU A 148 -4.97 -9.12 8.42
CA GLU A 148 -3.51 -9.00 8.52
C GLU A 148 -2.98 -7.85 7.65
N ILE A 149 -3.54 -7.64 6.46
CA ILE A 149 -3.18 -6.48 5.61
C ILE A 149 -3.45 -5.18 6.35
N ILE A 150 -4.61 -5.03 6.98
CA ILE A 150 -4.96 -3.85 7.81
C ILE A 150 -3.98 -3.72 8.98
N ASP A 151 -3.72 -4.80 9.72
CA ASP A 151 -2.83 -4.77 10.88
C ASP A 151 -1.40 -4.37 10.48
N ARG A 152 -0.90 -4.82 9.32
CA ARG A 152 0.41 -4.41 8.78
C ARG A 152 0.43 -2.95 8.37
N LEU A 153 -0.60 -2.49 7.66
CA LEU A 153 -0.74 -1.08 7.30
C LEU A 153 -0.78 -0.19 8.55
N VAL A 154 -1.51 -0.59 9.58
CA VAL A 154 -1.56 0.11 10.87
C VAL A 154 -0.19 0.13 11.55
N ARG A 155 0.58 -0.97 11.51
CA ARG A 155 1.95 -0.99 12.05
C ARG A 155 2.86 -0.02 11.31
N ILE A 156 2.83 -0.02 9.97
CA ILE A 156 3.58 0.95 9.16
C ILE A 156 3.21 2.36 9.61
N ARG A 157 1.91 2.69 9.66
CA ARG A 157 1.44 4.01 10.10
C ARG A 157 1.99 4.41 11.47
N ILE A 158 1.95 3.51 12.45
CA ILE A 158 2.41 3.78 13.82
C ILE A 158 3.91 4.12 13.87
N LEU A 159 4.73 3.58 12.97
CA LEU A 159 6.16 3.95 12.90
C LEU A 159 6.32 5.46 12.63
N TYR A 160 5.52 6.01 11.72
CA TYR A 160 5.57 7.42 11.32
C TYR A 160 4.79 8.36 12.24
N GLN A 161 4.01 7.83 13.18
CA GLN A 161 3.34 8.64 14.22
C GLN A 161 4.19 8.84 15.47
N LYS A 162 5.27 8.06 15.66
CA LYS A 162 6.17 8.20 16.82
C LYS A 162 7.31 9.20 16.60
N GLU A 163 7.44 9.70 15.37
CA GLU A 163 8.47 10.65 14.95
C GLU A 163 7.94 12.08 14.77
N LEU A 164 6.62 12.28 14.93
CA LEU A 164 5.91 13.57 14.99
C LEU A 164 5.54 13.91 16.43
#